data_AF-L1PLP8-F1
#
_entry.id   AF-L1PLP8-F1
#
_cell.length_a   1.000
_cell.length_b   1.000
_cell.length_c   1.000
_cell.angle_alpha   90.00
_cell.angle_beta   90.00
_cell.angle_gamma   90.00
#
_symmetry.space_group_name_H-M   'P 1'
#
loop_
_entity.id
_entity.type
_entity.pdbx_description
1 polymer ?
#
loop_
_entity_poly.entity_id
_entity_poly.type
_entity_poly.pdbx_seq_one_letter_code
_entity_poly.pdbx_strand_id
1 'polypeptide(L)'
;MKKIILFSIGVFFLITKALAQDIKIKKGELLIDGTPIAKISSKDKVVSYSDLSGNFLFTAEAPYATVSGNSTPERWLRFKGANNNVREISLPYSFKLTFSIEKYVTDAILKTIPELLPLKGANNQFINQFFASQDQPFSDRWDAIYEEEREATRTEQELANADKLRIEQNNILKDGNKIGTISAKVSKMDNFMNKPVAYKYTVTDENGGQVASLEYEAKADGFYIIKTYDQKEFSILSKLIEPQPDKAPGYDPLAKRIVQRLYANGYPFGDMTVAFEQFLEAKKQEAKRKYNEKREEAKVGSMNLYNVAGYVIDKNNEKKEGALTIEFESIEKRMGATLPDRSTLGRLLKLKDQAGNVITFNADDKVKFCAEGHCYLGVEPLENDYMKSSSFADPYTYQFFEILYEKDGNYVLNHIAYPDDYLLKVKGNDKAIYLGEKGIFRTKKPEKIQRLLTKYLNCPSMDATKYNTFTKEGLIEVIQDYQKNCQ
;
A
#
# COMPACT_ATOMS: atom_id res chain seq x y z
N MET A 1 -38.53 -42.06 -17.90
CA MET A 1 -37.10 -41.99 -17.51
C MET A 1 -36.54 -40.72 -18.13
N LYS A 2 -35.96 -39.72 -17.46
CA LYS A 2 -35.27 -39.63 -16.16
C LYS A 2 -35.60 -38.30 -15.46
N LYS A 3 -35.71 -38.35 -14.12
CA LYS A 3 -35.54 -37.20 -13.20
C LYS A 3 -34.08 -36.71 -13.27
N ILE A 4 -33.84 -35.42 -13.01
CA ILE A 4 -32.68 -34.77 -12.34
C ILE A 4 -33.11 -33.29 -12.17
N ILE A 5 -33.66 -32.88 -11.01
CA ILE A 5 -33.00 -32.35 -9.80
C ILE A 5 -32.61 -30.86 -9.94
N LEU A 6 -33.27 -30.03 -9.11
CA LEU A 6 -32.86 -28.69 -8.71
C LEU A 6 -31.40 -28.66 -8.27
N PHE A 7 -30.64 -27.65 -8.70
CA PHE A 7 -29.67 -27.03 -7.79
C PHE A 7 -29.49 -25.54 -8.09
N SER A 8 -29.62 -24.78 -7.01
CA SER A 8 -29.48 -23.35 -6.83
C SER A 8 -28.09 -22.81 -7.19
N ILE A 9 -28.04 -21.56 -7.67
CA ILE A 9 -27.12 -20.45 -7.35
C ILE A 9 -27.77 -19.26 -8.09
N GLY A 10 -28.53 -18.38 -7.43
CA GLY A 10 -28.04 -17.51 -6.37
C GLY A 10 -27.85 -16.12 -6.99
N VAL A 11 -28.98 -15.47 -7.32
CA VAL A 11 -29.06 -14.10 -7.81
C VAL A 11 -28.41 -13.17 -6.79
N PHE A 12 -27.19 -12.74 -7.10
CA PHE A 12 -26.44 -11.76 -6.33
C PHE A 12 -26.86 -10.36 -6.78
N PHE A 13 -28.06 -9.92 -6.38
CA PHE A 13 -28.47 -8.50 -6.39
C PHE A 13 -29.72 -8.33 -5.51
N LEU A 14 -29.57 -8.56 -4.20
CA LEU A 14 -30.50 -8.00 -3.22
C LEU A 14 -29.97 -6.62 -2.85
N ILE A 15 -30.52 -5.63 -3.55
CA ILE A 15 -30.51 -4.22 -3.18
C ILE A 15 -30.96 -4.15 -1.72
N THR A 16 -30.05 -3.82 -0.81
CA THR A 16 -30.38 -3.49 0.59
C THR A 16 -31.15 -2.18 0.60
N LYS A 17 -32.45 -2.25 0.32
CA LYS A 17 -33.38 -1.24 0.82
C LYS A 17 -33.38 -1.42 2.34
N ALA A 18 -32.58 -0.62 3.04
CA ALA A 18 -32.81 -0.33 4.44
C ALA A 18 -34.19 0.32 4.54
N LEU A 19 -35.23 -0.50 4.65
CA LEU A 19 -36.58 -0.02 4.94
C LEU A 19 -36.52 0.57 6.35
N ALA A 20 -36.59 1.90 6.43
CA ALA A 20 -36.75 2.56 7.71
C ALA A 20 -38.09 2.11 8.31
N GLN A 21 -38.04 1.29 9.37
CA GLN A 21 -39.23 0.81 10.07
C GLN A 21 -39.99 2.01 10.66
N ASP A 22 -41.32 2.05 10.48
CA ASP A 22 -42.19 3.10 10.99
C ASP A 22 -42.52 2.82 12.47
N ILE A 23 -41.92 3.61 13.38
CA ILE A 23 -42.11 3.48 14.83
C ILE A 23 -43.20 4.45 15.30
N LYS A 24 -44.32 3.89 15.76
CA LYS A 24 -45.47 4.64 16.31
C LYS A 24 -45.77 4.21 17.73
N ILE A 25 -46.19 5.17 18.56
CA ILE A 25 -46.68 4.90 19.91
C ILE A 25 -48.11 5.40 19.97
N LYS A 26 -49.06 4.51 20.30
CA LYS A 26 -50.48 4.84 20.41
C LYS A 26 -51.04 4.20 21.68
N LYS A 27 -51.65 5.01 22.55
CA LYS A 27 -52.31 4.53 23.78
C LYS A 27 -51.45 3.61 24.66
N GLY A 28 -50.12 3.86 24.72
CA GLY A 28 -49.18 3.04 25.49
C GLY A 28 -48.73 1.74 24.80
N GLU A 29 -49.12 1.52 23.55
CA GLU A 29 -48.62 0.42 22.71
C GLU A 29 -47.57 0.91 21.73
N LEU A 30 -46.51 0.12 21.56
CA LEU A 30 -45.49 0.26 20.54
C LEU A 30 -45.94 -0.48 19.28
N LEU A 31 -46.05 0.26 18.17
CA LEU A 31 -46.35 -0.25 16.85
C LEU A 31 -45.11 -0.12 15.96
N ILE A 32 -44.72 -1.21 15.31
CA ILE A 32 -43.68 -1.25 14.29
C ILE A 32 -44.34 -1.62 12.97
N ASP A 33 -44.23 -0.75 11.97
CA ASP A 33 -44.89 -0.89 10.67
C ASP A 33 -46.41 -1.14 10.80
N GLY A 34 -47.02 -0.51 11.81
CA GLY A 34 -48.45 -0.62 12.11
C GLY A 34 -48.87 -1.85 12.93
N THR A 35 -47.96 -2.78 13.22
CA THR A 35 -48.24 -3.98 14.03
C THR A 35 -47.94 -3.70 15.51
N PRO A 36 -48.87 -3.91 16.45
CA PRO A 36 -48.58 -3.82 17.89
C PRO A 36 -47.61 -4.92 18.33
N ILE A 37 -46.47 -4.55 18.92
CA ILE A 37 -45.39 -5.48 19.30
C ILE A 37 -45.22 -5.59 20.82
N ALA A 38 -45.41 -4.49 21.55
CA ALA A 38 -45.21 -4.41 22.99
C ALA A 38 -46.02 -3.25 23.59
N LYS A 39 -46.19 -3.26 24.92
CA LYS A 39 -46.56 -2.06 25.68
C LYS A 39 -45.29 -1.29 26.05
N ILE A 40 -45.37 0.03 26.00
CA ILE A 40 -44.22 0.93 26.20
C ILE A 40 -44.61 2.11 27.10
N SER A 41 -43.73 2.44 28.03
CA SER A 41 -43.83 3.63 28.87
C SER A 41 -42.44 4.14 29.21
N SER A 42 -42.29 5.43 29.49
CA SER A 42 -41.03 5.97 30.01
C SER A 42 -41.23 6.72 31.33
N LYS A 43 -40.20 6.67 32.15
CA LYS A 43 -40.07 7.48 33.36
C LYS A 43 -38.59 7.80 33.56
N ASP A 44 -38.26 9.05 33.87
CA ASP A 44 -36.88 9.48 34.15
C ASP A 44 -35.87 9.06 33.06
N LYS A 45 -36.28 9.11 31.79
CA LYS A 45 -35.51 8.69 30.58
C LYS A 45 -35.23 7.19 30.46
N VAL A 46 -35.75 6.38 31.36
CA VAL A 46 -35.76 4.91 31.27
C VAL A 46 -37.03 4.47 30.57
N VAL A 47 -36.89 3.65 29.52
CA VAL A 47 -38.01 3.12 28.73
C VAL A 47 -38.29 1.69 29.17
N SER A 48 -39.51 1.42 29.60
CA SER A 48 -39.98 0.09 30.02
C SER A 48 -40.78 -0.56 28.90
N TYR A 49 -40.50 -1.84 28.66
CA TYR A 49 -41.17 -2.69 27.69
C TYR A 49 -41.88 -3.84 28.40
N SER A 50 -43.14 -4.04 28.07
CA SER A 50 -43.96 -5.16 28.52
C SER A 50 -44.58 -5.88 27.32
N ASP A 51 -44.95 -7.14 27.47
CA ASP A 51 -45.75 -7.82 26.45
C ASP A 51 -47.15 -7.17 26.29
N LEU A 52 -47.90 -7.58 25.27
CA LEU A 52 -49.25 -7.04 25.03
C LEU A 52 -50.23 -7.38 26.18
N SER A 53 -49.96 -8.44 26.95
CA SER A 53 -50.71 -8.81 28.16
C SER A 53 -50.37 -7.92 29.36
N GLY A 54 -49.26 -7.17 29.33
CA GLY A 54 -48.79 -6.29 30.39
C GLY A 54 -47.70 -6.86 31.28
N ASN A 55 -47.20 -8.07 31.01
CA ASN A 55 -46.09 -8.64 31.77
C ASN A 55 -44.79 -7.91 31.41
N PHE A 56 -44.03 -7.53 32.44
CA PHE A 56 -42.76 -6.83 32.27
C PHE A 56 -41.73 -7.71 31.53
N LEU A 57 -41.00 -7.12 30.58
CA LEU A 57 -39.93 -7.79 29.84
C LEU A 57 -38.56 -7.26 30.25
N PHE A 58 -38.32 -5.97 30.00
CA PHE A 58 -37.06 -5.29 30.30
C PHE A 58 -37.22 -3.77 30.28
N THR A 59 -36.24 -3.06 30.83
CA THR A 59 -36.05 -1.63 30.58
C THR A 59 -34.82 -1.38 29.73
N ALA A 60 -34.82 -0.29 28.97
CA ALA A 60 -33.67 0.21 28.24
C ALA A 60 -33.52 1.72 28.43
N GLU A 61 -32.28 2.18 28.50
CA GLU A 61 -31.92 3.59 28.58
C GLU A 61 -30.70 3.90 27.71
N ALA A 62 -30.56 5.16 27.31
CA ALA A 62 -29.35 5.68 26.69
C ALA A 62 -28.65 6.57 27.73
N PRO A 63 -27.75 5.99 28.56
CA PRO A 63 -27.13 6.71 29.67
C PRO A 63 -26.22 7.85 29.15
N TYR A 64 -25.95 8.81 30.03
CA TYR A 64 -25.04 9.93 29.75
C TYR A 64 -23.62 9.69 30.28
N ALA A 65 -23.45 8.69 31.15
CA ALA A 65 -22.20 8.36 31.82
C ALA A 65 -22.10 6.85 32.09
N THR A 66 -20.88 6.35 32.14
CA THR A 66 -20.55 4.96 32.51
C THR A 66 -20.94 4.67 33.97
N VAL A 67 -20.76 3.41 34.40
CA VAL A 67 -20.95 3.00 35.80
C VAL A 67 -20.12 3.85 36.75
N SER A 68 -18.89 4.21 36.39
CA SER A 68 -18.03 5.07 37.22
C SER A 68 -18.29 6.57 37.03
N GLY A 69 -19.31 6.96 36.25
CA GLY A 69 -19.69 8.37 36.06
C GLY A 69 -18.94 9.11 34.94
N ASN A 70 -18.23 8.42 34.04
CA ASN A 70 -17.47 9.04 32.96
C ASN A 70 -18.34 9.33 31.71
N SER A 71 -18.24 10.53 31.12
CA SER A 71 -18.98 10.89 29.88
C SER A 71 -18.20 10.53 28.62
N THR A 72 -18.71 9.61 27.82
CA THR A 72 -17.97 9.07 26.66
C THR A 72 -18.22 9.84 25.36
N PRO A 73 -17.30 9.80 24.39
CA PRO A 73 -17.55 10.29 23.03
C PRO A 73 -18.49 9.36 22.25
N GLU A 74 -18.49 8.06 22.58
CA GLU A 74 -19.40 7.06 22.03
C GLU A 74 -20.74 7.01 22.80
N ARG A 75 -21.77 6.44 22.17
CA ARG A 75 -23.10 6.23 22.75
C ARG A 75 -23.36 4.72 22.89
N TRP A 76 -24.18 4.34 23.86
CA TRP A 76 -24.59 2.95 24.08
C TRP A 76 -26.01 2.89 24.64
N LEU A 77 -26.59 1.70 24.62
CA LEU A 77 -27.79 1.36 25.37
C LEU A 77 -27.41 0.52 26.57
N ARG A 78 -28.08 0.78 27.68
CA ARG A 78 -28.06 -0.05 28.88
C ARG A 78 -29.42 -0.68 29.07
N PHE A 79 -29.44 -1.99 29.25
CA PHE A 79 -30.64 -2.81 29.40
C PHE A 79 -30.69 -3.40 30.79
N LYS A 80 -31.89 -3.58 31.34
CA LYS A 80 -32.11 -4.30 32.59
C LYS A 80 -33.28 -5.26 32.45
N GLY A 81 -33.03 -6.55 32.66
CA GLY A 81 -34.04 -7.62 32.58
C GLY A 81 -34.87 -7.74 33.85
N ALA A 82 -35.91 -8.58 33.79
CA ALA A 82 -36.78 -8.90 34.95
C ALA A 82 -36.03 -9.54 36.13
N ASN A 83 -34.91 -10.21 35.86
CA ASN A 83 -34.01 -10.78 36.88
C ASN A 83 -33.01 -9.76 37.46
N ASN A 84 -33.13 -8.48 37.10
CA ASN A 84 -32.19 -7.38 37.42
C ASN A 84 -30.81 -7.46 36.77
N ASN A 85 -30.52 -8.45 35.92
CA ASN A 85 -29.27 -8.48 35.18
C ASN A 85 -29.20 -7.33 34.18
N VAL A 86 -28.02 -6.71 34.11
CA VAL A 86 -27.73 -5.57 33.23
C VAL A 86 -26.88 -6.01 32.04
N ARG A 87 -27.20 -5.48 30.86
CA ARG A 87 -26.44 -5.68 29.61
C ARG A 87 -26.20 -4.33 28.95
N GLU A 88 -25.10 -4.17 28.22
CA GLU A 88 -24.81 -2.96 27.45
C GLU A 88 -24.51 -3.29 25.98
N ILE A 89 -24.94 -2.41 25.07
CA ILE A 89 -24.67 -2.53 23.63
C ILE A 89 -24.28 -1.17 23.06
N SER A 90 -23.12 -1.09 22.40
CA SER A 90 -22.66 0.11 21.68
C SER A 90 -23.62 0.50 20.56
N LEU A 91 -23.79 1.80 20.36
CA LEU A 91 -24.65 2.32 19.32
C LEU A 91 -23.86 2.81 18.10
N PRO A 92 -24.26 2.44 16.86
CA PRO A 92 -23.64 2.99 15.66
C PRO A 92 -23.86 4.51 15.55
N TYR A 93 -22.92 5.24 14.93
CA TYR A 93 -22.84 6.71 14.95
C TYR A 93 -23.99 7.50 14.28
N SER A 94 -25.07 6.85 13.80
CA SER A 94 -26.15 7.52 13.08
C SER A 94 -27.55 7.15 13.58
N PHE A 95 -28.16 8.03 14.37
CA PHE A 95 -29.60 7.99 14.70
C PHE A 95 -30.32 9.20 14.14
N LYS A 96 -31.58 8.99 13.78
CA LYS A 96 -32.47 10.10 13.41
C LYS A 96 -32.76 10.94 14.64
N LEU A 97 -32.74 12.26 14.49
CA LEU A 97 -33.21 13.18 15.53
C LEU A 97 -34.69 12.87 15.84
N THR A 98 -35.00 12.58 17.10
CA THR A 98 -36.37 12.41 17.59
C THR A 98 -36.48 13.00 19.00
N PHE A 99 -37.59 13.69 19.28
CA PHE A 99 -37.86 14.28 20.60
C PHE A 99 -38.51 13.30 21.59
N SER A 100 -38.91 12.10 21.13
CA SER A 100 -39.42 11.03 22.01
C SER A 100 -38.28 10.09 22.38
N ILE A 101 -38.02 9.97 23.68
CA ILE A 101 -37.03 9.04 24.23
C ILE A 101 -37.40 7.58 23.92
N GLU A 102 -38.69 7.26 23.96
CA GLU A 102 -39.20 5.93 23.61
C GLU A 102 -38.89 5.58 22.16
N LYS A 103 -39.14 6.51 21.23
CA LYS A 103 -38.80 6.32 19.81
C LYS A 103 -37.30 6.22 19.59
N TYR A 104 -36.52 7.05 20.29
CA TYR A 104 -35.05 7.03 20.18
C TYR A 104 -34.48 5.67 20.62
N VAL A 105 -34.82 5.24 21.82
CA VAL A 105 -34.35 3.96 22.39
C VAL A 105 -34.87 2.79 21.57
N THR A 106 -36.12 2.82 21.11
CA THR A 106 -36.67 1.74 20.27
C THR A 106 -35.97 1.66 18.91
N ASP A 107 -35.75 2.78 18.22
CA ASP A 107 -35.00 2.82 16.96
C ASP A 107 -33.57 2.28 17.15
N ALA A 108 -32.95 2.62 18.28
CA ALA A 108 -31.65 2.12 18.67
C ALA A 108 -31.64 0.60 18.88
N ILE A 109 -32.61 0.04 19.62
CA ILE A 109 -32.78 -1.41 19.81
C ILE A 109 -32.97 -2.12 18.48
N LEU A 110 -33.87 -1.62 17.62
CA LEU A 110 -34.18 -2.28 16.34
C LEU A 110 -32.99 -2.30 15.38
N LYS A 111 -32.04 -1.36 15.56
CA LYS A 111 -30.81 -1.30 14.76
C LYS A 111 -29.66 -2.14 15.32
N THR A 112 -29.62 -2.37 16.63
CA THR A 112 -28.51 -3.10 17.27
C THR A 112 -28.85 -4.51 17.71
N ILE A 113 -30.08 -4.75 18.17
CA ILE A 113 -30.57 -6.03 18.67
C ILE A 113 -32.09 -6.21 18.40
N PRO A 114 -32.50 -6.28 17.12
CA PRO A 114 -33.91 -6.40 16.75
C PRO A 114 -34.63 -7.61 17.35
N GLU A 115 -33.90 -8.65 17.78
CA GLU A 115 -34.43 -9.85 18.41
C GLU A 115 -35.09 -9.60 19.78
N LEU A 116 -34.78 -8.47 20.45
CA LEU A 116 -35.50 -8.05 21.66
C LEU A 116 -36.94 -7.61 21.37
N LEU A 117 -37.20 -7.08 20.15
CA LEU A 117 -38.50 -6.57 19.71
C LEU A 117 -38.85 -7.08 18.30
N PRO A 118 -38.99 -8.40 18.09
CA PRO A 118 -39.25 -8.92 16.75
C PRO A 118 -40.67 -8.57 16.26
N LEU A 119 -40.84 -8.46 14.94
CA LEU A 119 -42.11 -8.08 14.29
C LEU A 119 -43.31 -9.00 14.58
N LYS A 120 -43.10 -10.14 15.25
CA LYS A 120 -44.16 -11.09 15.66
C LYS A 120 -44.57 -10.94 17.14
N GLY A 121 -44.07 -9.93 17.85
CA GLY A 121 -44.23 -9.78 19.31
C GLY A 121 -42.98 -10.24 20.07
N ALA A 122 -42.89 -9.90 21.36
CA ALA A 122 -41.72 -10.16 22.19
C ALA A 122 -41.25 -11.63 22.19
N ASN A 123 -39.96 -11.86 21.94
CA ASN A 123 -39.34 -13.20 21.96
C ASN A 123 -38.83 -13.52 23.37
N ASN A 124 -39.70 -14.05 24.23
CA ASN A 124 -39.37 -14.38 25.62
C ASN A 124 -38.16 -15.32 25.75
N GLN A 125 -37.96 -16.26 24.82
CA GLN A 125 -36.79 -17.15 24.86
C GLN A 125 -35.49 -16.36 24.66
N PHE A 126 -35.45 -15.48 23.65
CA PHE A 126 -34.28 -14.65 23.39
C PHE A 126 -34.05 -13.64 24.52
N ILE A 127 -35.10 -13.00 25.02
CA ILE A 127 -35.01 -12.06 26.15
C ILE A 127 -34.42 -12.76 27.37
N ASN A 128 -34.90 -13.95 27.72
CA ASN A 128 -34.37 -14.73 28.84
C ASN A 128 -32.90 -15.12 28.62
N GLN A 129 -32.53 -15.52 27.39
CA GLN A 129 -31.15 -15.84 27.05
C GLN A 129 -30.25 -14.60 27.10
N PHE A 130 -30.72 -13.45 26.61
CA PHE A 130 -30.00 -12.19 26.62
C PHE A 130 -29.76 -11.69 28.04
N PHE A 131 -30.71 -11.84 28.95
CA PHE A 131 -30.53 -11.47 30.36
C PHE A 131 -30.00 -12.62 31.24
N ALA A 132 -29.61 -13.77 30.69
CA ALA A 132 -29.08 -14.90 31.47
C ALA A 132 -27.74 -14.57 32.16
N SER A 133 -26.98 -13.63 31.60
CA SER A 133 -25.73 -13.10 32.16
C SER A 133 -25.84 -11.60 32.46
N GLN A 134 -24.88 -11.09 33.21
CA GLN A 134 -24.67 -9.66 33.42
C GLN A 134 -23.29 -9.28 32.86
N ASP A 135 -23.27 -8.29 31.97
CA ASP A 135 -22.04 -7.70 31.43
C ASP A 135 -22.25 -6.20 31.15
N GLN A 136 -21.22 -5.38 31.35
CA GLN A 136 -21.24 -3.94 31.04
C GLN A 136 -19.99 -3.57 30.23
N PRO A 137 -19.74 -4.26 29.09
CA PRO A 137 -18.47 -4.16 28.38
C PRO A 137 -18.18 -2.75 27.85
N PHE A 138 -19.21 -1.93 27.64
CA PHE A 138 -19.02 -0.56 27.19
C PHE A 138 -18.51 0.32 28.33
N SER A 139 -19.19 0.30 29.47
CA SER A 139 -18.79 1.02 30.67
C SER A 139 -17.42 0.55 31.16
N ASP A 140 -17.20 -0.76 31.25
CA ASP A 140 -15.93 -1.34 31.70
C ASP A 140 -14.74 -0.89 30.82
N ARG A 141 -14.92 -0.94 29.48
CA ARG A 141 -13.90 -0.48 28.52
C ARG A 141 -13.57 1.00 28.71
N TRP A 142 -14.60 1.84 28.77
CA TRP A 142 -14.38 3.28 28.88
C TRP A 142 -13.84 3.68 30.25
N ASP A 143 -14.30 3.05 31.33
CA ASP A 143 -13.77 3.27 32.67
C ASP A 143 -12.29 2.91 32.76
N ALA A 144 -11.85 1.83 32.11
CA ALA A 144 -10.45 1.48 31.99
C ALA A 144 -9.63 2.52 31.21
N ILE A 145 -10.12 2.99 30.06
CA ILE A 145 -9.46 4.05 29.27
C ILE A 145 -9.31 5.34 30.09
N TYR A 146 -10.36 5.71 30.81
CA TYR A 146 -10.34 6.89 31.67
C TYR A 146 -9.32 6.76 32.79
N GLU A 147 -9.21 5.58 33.39
CA GLU A 147 -8.23 5.32 34.45
C GLU A 147 -6.80 5.38 33.94
N GLU A 148 -6.53 4.74 32.81
CA GLU A 148 -5.22 4.80 32.15
C GLU A 148 -4.83 6.25 31.79
N GLU A 149 -5.77 7.03 31.25
CA GLU A 149 -5.50 8.42 30.87
C GLU A 149 -5.31 9.33 32.09
N ARG A 150 -6.02 9.09 33.20
CA ARG A 150 -5.80 9.80 34.47
C ARG A 150 -4.43 9.50 35.05
N GLU A 151 -4.02 8.24 35.10
CA GLU A 151 -2.72 7.83 35.62
C GLU A 151 -1.55 8.32 34.74
N ALA A 152 -1.72 8.27 33.41
CA ALA A 152 -0.77 8.88 32.49
C ALA A 152 -0.66 10.39 32.73
N THR A 153 -1.80 11.09 32.86
CA THR A 153 -1.82 12.54 33.14
C THR A 153 -1.11 12.88 34.45
N ARG A 154 -1.34 12.08 35.51
CA ARG A 154 -0.67 12.26 36.81
C ARG A 154 0.84 12.10 36.68
N THR A 155 1.30 11.01 36.07
CA THR A 155 2.73 10.72 35.90
C THR A 155 3.43 11.79 35.07
N GLU A 156 2.81 12.22 33.97
CA GLU A 156 3.35 13.25 33.08
C GLU A 156 3.40 14.63 33.76
N GLN A 157 2.42 14.94 34.60
CA GLN A 157 2.41 16.16 35.41
C GLN A 157 3.48 16.12 36.52
N GLU A 158 3.68 14.99 37.19
CA GLU A 158 4.74 14.81 38.18
C GLU A 158 6.12 15.05 37.58
N LEU A 159 6.39 14.44 36.41
CA LEU A 159 7.63 14.66 35.67
C LEU A 159 7.80 16.13 35.26
N ALA A 160 6.77 16.74 34.70
CA ALA A 160 6.79 18.14 34.30
C ALA A 160 7.05 19.07 35.49
N ASN A 161 6.45 18.80 36.65
CA ASN A 161 6.67 19.57 37.86
C ASN A 161 8.11 19.41 38.39
N ALA A 162 8.64 18.19 38.39
CA ALA A 162 10.01 17.91 38.83
C ALA A 162 11.04 18.68 37.99
N ASP A 163 10.84 18.74 36.67
CA ASP A 163 11.68 19.49 35.74
C ASP A 163 11.30 20.98 35.61
N LYS A 164 10.31 21.46 36.38
CA LYS A 164 9.74 22.81 36.29
C LYS A 164 9.35 23.20 34.87
N LEU A 165 8.88 22.23 34.09
CA LEU A 165 8.41 22.37 32.73
C LEU A 165 7.11 23.18 32.71
N ARG A 166 7.09 24.29 31.97
CA ARG A 166 5.93 25.18 31.86
C ARG A 166 5.88 25.88 30.52
N ILE A 167 4.70 26.41 30.18
CA ILE A 167 4.52 27.24 29.00
C ILE A 167 4.29 28.68 29.48
N GLU A 168 5.12 29.60 29.02
CA GLU A 168 4.89 31.05 29.17
C GLU A 168 4.56 31.64 27.81
N GLN A 169 3.33 32.14 27.65
CA GLN A 169 2.80 32.56 26.35
C GLN A 169 2.91 31.44 25.30
N ASN A 170 3.93 31.49 24.44
CA ASN A 170 4.21 30.48 23.41
C ASN A 170 5.48 29.68 23.71
N ASN A 171 6.28 30.08 24.70
CA ASN A 171 7.59 29.48 24.96
C ASN A 171 7.44 28.29 25.91
N ILE A 172 8.07 27.17 25.55
CA ILE A 172 8.22 26.01 26.42
C ILE A 172 9.51 26.23 27.21
N LEU A 173 9.40 26.25 28.53
CA LEU A 173 10.50 26.49 29.45
C LEU A 173 10.75 25.27 30.34
N LYS A 174 12.02 24.94 30.57
CA LYS A 174 12.48 23.99 31.59
C LYS A 174 13.45 24.69 32.52
N ASP A 175 13.15 24.68 33.83
CA ASP A 175 13.90 25.43 34.85
C ASP A 175 14.17 26.91 34.46
N GLY A 176 13.19 27.54 33.79
CA GLY A 176 13.29 28.94 33.33
C GLY A 176 13.99 29.14 31.98
N ASN A 177 14.70 28.15 31.45
CA ASN A 177 15.34 28.23 30.15
C ASN A 177 14.36 27.85 29.04
N LYS A 178 14.35 28.62 27.95
CA LYS A 178 13.54 28.30 26.77
C LYS A 178 14.16 27.12 26.05
N ILE A 179 13.36 26.06 25.87
CA ILE A 179 13.76 24.83 25.18
C ILE A 179 12.89 24.57 23.95
N GLY A 180 11.88 25.39 23.68
CA GLY A 180 11.04 25.22 22.50
C GLY A 180 9.91 26.22 22.43
N THR A 181 9.01 26.02 21.48
CA THR A 181 7.77 26.79 21.36
C THR A 181 6.57 25.91 21.08
N ILE A 182 5.40 26.37 21.47
CA ILE A 182 4.12 25.82 21.05
C ILE A 182 3.27 26.97 20.53
N SER A 183 2.59 26.75 19.41
CA SER A 183 1.65 27.70 18.83
C SER A 183 0.33 27.00 18.55
N ALA A 184 -0.77 27.75 18.65
CA ALA A 184 -2.11 27.30 18.29
C ALA A 184 -2.63 28.19 17.14
N LYS A 185 -3.23 27.57 16.13
CA LYS A 185 -3.95 28.24 15.05
C LYS A 185 -5.38 27.77 15.05
N VAL A 186 -6.28 28.75 14.97
CA VAL A 186 -7.73 28.56 14.97
C VAL A 186 -8.25 28.88 13.57
N SER A 187 -8.96 27.95 12.95
CA SER A 187 -9.72 28.19 11.72
C SER A 187 -11.20 28.07 12.01
N LYS A 188 -11.93 29.19 11.92
CA LYS A 188 -13.38 29.21 12.06
C LYS A 188 -14.00 28.70 10.75
N MET A 189 -14.81 27.65 10.79
CA MET A 189 -15.64 27.27 9.66
C MET A 189 -16.93 28.08 9.72
N ASP A 190 -17.17 28.88 8.69
CA ASP A 190 -18.31 29.79 8.59
C ASP A 190 -19.57 28.97 8.30
N ASN A 191 -20.40 28.73 9.32
CA ASN A 191 -21.69 28.05 9.17
C ASN A 191 -22.72 28.68 10.12
N PHE A 192 -23.97 28.69 9.68
CA PHE A 192 -25.17 29.35 10.25
C PHE A 192 -25.48 29.05 11.73
N MET A 193 -24.74 28.15 12.39
CA MET A 193 -24.86 27.78 13.81
C MET A 193 -23.59 27.98 14.66
N ASN A 194 -22.55 28.62 14.13
CA ASN A 194 -21.35 29.00 14.88
C ASN A 194 -20.66 27.83 15.65
N LYS A 195 -20.26 26.77 14.91
CA LYS A 195 -19.15 25.80 15.17
C LYS A 195 -19.19 24.69 14.09
N PRO A 196 -18.08 24.21 13.53
CA PRO A 196 -16.85 23.83 14.24
C PRO A 196 -15.66 24.76 14.01
N VAL A 197 -14.74 24.71 14.98
CA VAL A 197 -13.44 25.35 14.89
C VAL A 197 -12.41 24.24 14.68
N ALA A 198 -11.59 24.37 13.65
CA ALA A 198 -10.43 23.51 13.49
C ALA A 198 -9.26 24.13 14.25
N TYR A 199 -8.53 23.28 14.97
CA TYR A 199 -7.38 23.70 15.77
C TYR A 199 -6.14 23.00 15.25
N LYS A 200 -5.08 23.77 15.07
CA LYS A 200 -3.75 23.25 14.76
C LYS A 200 -2.77 23.70 15.82
N TYR A 201 -2.18 22.74 16.52
CA TYR A 201 -1.05 23.00 17.40
C TYR A 201 0.24 22.57 16.71
N THR A 202 1.27 23.39 16.84
CA THR A 202 2.63 23.07 16.36
C THR A 202 3.60 23.26 17.52
N VAL A 203 4.38 22.23 17.81
CA VAL A 203 5.45 22.24 18.82
C VAL A 203 6.79 22.21 18.12
N THR A 204 7.68 23.11 18.50
CA THR A 204 9.06 23.20 17.98
C THR A 204 10.08 23.04 19.08
N ASP A 205 11.28 22.64 18.68
CA ASP A 205 12.49 22.66 19.49
C ASP A 205 13.01 24.10 19.65
N GLU A 206 14.17 24.29 20.29
CA GLU A 206 14.72 25.63 20.54
C GLU A 206 15.18 26.35 19.26
N ASN A 207 15.55 25.57 18.23
CA ASN A 207 16.03 26.03 16.93
C ASN A 207 14.88 26.23 15.91
N GLY A 208 13.64 25.93 16.28
CA GLY A 208 12.46 26.07 15.44
C GLY A 208 12.13 24.84 14.57
N GLY A 209 12.86 23.74 14.73
CA GLY A 209 12.53 22.45 14.11
C GLY A 209 11.23 21.90 14.68
N GLN A 210 10.31 21.48 13.81
CA GLN A 210 9.01 20.98 14.23
C GLN A 210 9.16 19.59 14.88
N VAL A 211 8.87 19.51 16.18
CA VAL A 211 8.91 18.27 16.96
C VAL A 211 7.60 17.50 16.79
N ALA A 212 6.47 18.20 16.82
CA ALA A 212 5.15 17.60 16.72
C ALA A 212 4.09 18.58 16.23
N SER A 213 2.97 18.02 15.78
CA SER A 213 1.76 18.77 15.45
C SER A 213 0.51 17.99 15.82
N LEU A 214 -0.56 18.72 16.12
CA LEU A 214 -1.90 18.18 16.30
C LEU A 214 -2.84 18.97 15.41
N GLU A 215 -3.56 18.29 14.54
CA GLU A 215 -4.62 18.86 13.72
C GLU A 215 -5.94 18.21 14.11
N TYR A 216 -6.87 19.00 14.62
CA TYR A 216 -8.16 18.52 15.07
C TYR A 216 -9.28 19.16 14.26
N GLU A 217 -10.11 18.30 13.68
CA GLU A 217 -11.40 18.64 13.11
C GLU A 217 -12.49 18.02 13.98
N ALA A 218 -13.59 18.75 14.23
CA ALA A 218 -14.63 18.41 15.21
C ALA A 218 -15.38 17.08 14.98
N LYS A 219 -15.00 16.29 13.98
CA LYS A 219 -15.49 14.94 13.71
C LYS A 219 -14.59 13.83 14.26
N ALA A 220 -13.43 14.15 14.82
CA ALA A 220 -12.47 13.15 15.28
C ALA A 220 -12.96 12.37 16.52
N ASP A 221 -12.54 11.11 16.60
CA ASP A 221 -13.12 9.98 17.35
C ASP A 221 -12.99 10.04 18.88
N GLY A 222 -13.16 11.22 19.48
CA GLY A 222 -13.07 11.41 20.94
C GLY A 222 -11.65 11.60 21.48
N PHE A 223 -10.64 11.66 20.61
CA PHE A 223 -9.25 11.88 21.00
C PHE A 223 -8.61 13.01 20.20
N TYR A 224 -7.68 13.71 20.84
CA TYR A 224 -6.74 14.61 20.19
C TYR A 224 -5.46 13.83 19.85
N ILE A 225 -5.09 13.80 18.56
CA ILE A 225 -3.95 13.02 18.08
C ILE A 225 -2.75 13.92 17.78
N ILE A 226 -1.67 13.73 18.53
CA ILE A 226 -0.38 14.38 18.35
C ILE A 226 0.46 13.51 17.42
N LYS A 227 1.00 14.09 16.36
CA LYS A 227 1.91 13.44 15.40
C LYS A 227 3.30 14.07 15.49
N THR A 228 4.33 13.26 15.64
CA THR A 228 5.71 13.72 15.81
C THR A 228 6.49 13.69 14.49
N TYR A 229 7.66 14.34 14.47
CA TYR A 229 8.55 14.37 13.30
C TYR A 229 8.96 12.97 12.83
N ASP A 230 9.11 12.04 13.78
CA ASP A 230 9.47 10.64 13.56
C ASP A 230 8.25 9.73 13.30
N GLN A 231 7.08 10.32 13.04
CA GLN A 231 5.83 9.65 12.66
C GLN A 231 5.19 8.81 13.77
N LYS A 232 5.57 9.01 15.04
CA LYS A 232 4.82 8.44 16.17
C LYS A 232 3.55 9.24 16.42
N GLU A 233 2.55 8.57 16.97
CA GLU A 233 1.27 9.18 17.34
C GLU A 233 1.01 8.98 18.83
N PHE A 234 0.52 10.04 19.49
CA PHE A 234 0.07 10.01 20.88
C PHE A 234 -1.34 10.59 20.98
N SER A 235 -2.19 10.00 21.80
CA SER A 235 -3.56 10.44 21.99
C SER A 235 -3.78 11.12 23.34
N ILE A 236 -4.69 12.09 23.37
CA ILE A 236 -5.25 12.67 24.60
C ILE A 236 -6.77 12.55 24.52
N LEU A 237 -7.41 12.03 25.56
CA LEU A 237 -8.86 11.88 25.59
C LEU A 237 -9.54 13.26 25.64
N SER A 238 -10.35 13.59 24.63
CA SER A 238 -10.93 14.94 24.50
C SER A 238 -11.95 15.28 25.57
N LYS A 239 -12.54 14.26 26.20
CA LYS A 239 -13.52 14.43 27.28
C LYS A 239 -12.90 14.83 28.63
N LEU A 240 -11.59 14.67 28.80
CA LEU A 240 -10.89 15.09 30.01
C LEU A 240 -10.32 16.51 29.92
N ILE A 241 -10.35 17.12 28.74
CA ILE A 241 -9.70 18.41 28.53
C ILE A 241 -10.42 19.26 27.49
N GLU A 242 -10.83 20.44 27.90
CA GLU A 242 -11.42 21.42 26.99
C GLU A 242 -10.33 22.37 26.47
N PRO A 243 -10.12 22.44 25.15
CA PRO A 243 -9.09 23.31 24.57
C PRO A 243 -9.50 24.77 24.65
N GLN A 244 -8.52 25.66 24.86
CA GLN A 244 -8.71 27.13 24.82
C GLN A 244 -7.77 27.79 23.80
N PRO A 245 -7.86 27.43 22.51
CA PRO A 245 -6.88 27.80 21.49
C PRO A 245 -6.97 29.26 21.02
N ASP A 246 -8.04 29.97 21.41
CA ASP A 246 -8.16 31.43 21.23
C ASP A 246 -7.31 32.21 22.25
N LYS A 247 -6.81 31.53 23.31
CA LYS A 247 -5.88 32.11 24.28
C LYS A 247 -4.44 31.79 23.89
N ALA A 248 -3.49 32.52 24.47
CA ALA A 248 -2.09 32.12 24.36
C ALA A 248 -1.89 30.71 24.94
N PRO A 249 -1.07 29.84 24.32
CA PRO A 249 -0.84 28.45 24.72
C PRO A 249 -0.52 28.25 26.21
N GLY A 250 0.13 29.20 26.88
CA GLY A 250 0.37 29.16 28.33
C GLY A 250 -0.89 29.12 29.20
N TYR A 251 -2.04 29.54 28.65
CA TYR A 251 -3.36 29.49 29.31
C TYR A 251 -4.27 28.41 28.75
N ASP A 252 -3.80 27.63 27.76
CA ASP A 252 -4.58 26.57 27.14
C ASP A 252 -4.25 25.21 27.79
N PRO A 253 -5.22 24.58 28.47
CA PRO A 253 -5.01 23.28 29.09
C PRO A 253 -4.51 22.23 28.09
N LEU A 254 -5.05 22.22 26.86
CA LEU A 254 -4.64 21.25 25.84
C LEU A 254 -3.20 21.47 25.41
N ALA A 255 -2.77 22.72 25.21
CA ALA A 255 -1.38 23.03 24.90
C ALA A 255 -0.42 22.50 25.98
N LYS A 256 -0.77 22.72 27.26
CA LYS A 256 0.00 22.17 28.38
C LYS A 256 0.07 20.65 28.33
N ARG A 257 -1.07 19.99 28.10
CA ARG A 257 -1.14 18.52 28.02
C ARG A 257 -0.31 17.96 26.86
N ILE A 258 -0.34 18.60 25.69
CA ILE A 258 0.47 18.22 24.53
C ILE A 258 1.96 18.24 24.89
N VAL A 259 2.44 19.33 25.49
CA VAL A 259 3.85 19.48 25.88
C VAL A 259 4.26 18.43 26.91
N GLN A 260 3.44 18.18 27.93
CA GLN A 260 3.72 17.18 28.95
C GLN A 260 3.75 15.75 28.38
N ARG A 261 2.81 15.41 27.50
CA ARG A 261 2.75 14.10 26.83
C ARG A 261 3.99 13.86 25.99
N LEU A 262 4.39 14.84 25.17
CA LEU A 262 5.61 14.76 24.36
C LEU A 262 6.84 14.62 25.25
N TYR A 263 6.97 15.46 26.27
CA TYR A 263 8.14 15.43 27.15
C TYR A 263 8.32 14.07 27.84
N ALA A 264 7.25 13.51 28.40
CA ALA A 264 7.29 12.19 29.03
C ALA A 264 7.56 11.03 28.07
N ASN A 265 7.26 11.21 26.78
CA ASN A 265 7.52 10.22 25.72
C ASN A 265 8.88 10.43 25.03
N GLY A 266 9.82 11.13 25.70
CA GLY A 266 11.21 11.23 25.25
C GLY A 266 11.47 12.30 24.20
N TYR A 267 10.61 13.32 24.12
CA TYR A 267 10.85 14.52 23.30
C TYR A 267 11.30 15.66 24.22
N PRO A 268 12.62 15.80 24.47
CA PRO A 268 13.13 16.75 25.47
C PRO A 268 13.02 18.21 25.03
N PHE A 269 12.68 18.46 23.76
CA PHE A 269 12.87 19.75 23.10
C PHE A 269 14.37 20.13 23.17
N GLY A 270 14.73 21.39 23.39
CA GLY A 270 16.12 21.87 23.30
C GLY A 270 16.64 21.77 21.88
N ASP A 271 17.95 21.63 21.70
CA ASP A 271 18.55 21.39 20.39
C ASP A 271 18.29 19.94 19.96
N MET A 272 17.37 19.76 19.01
CA MET A 272 17.05 18.45 18.45
C MET A 272 17.70 18.21 17.08
N THR A 273 18.67 19.03 16.67
CA THR A 273 19.32 18.94 15.34
C THR A 273 19.84 17.53 15.06
N VAL A 274 20.59 16.95 16.01
CA VAL A 274 21.14 15.59 15.87
C VAL A 274 20.03 14.53 15.73
N ALA A 275 18.93 14.67 16.48
CA ALA A 275 17.81 13.73 16.41
C ALA A 275 17.11 13.81 15.03
N PHE A 276 16.92 15.02 14.50
CA PHE A 276 16.37 15.21 13.16
C PHE A 276 17.29 14.63 12.07
N GLU A 277 18.60 14.88 12.15
CA GLU A 277 19.57 14.33 11.22
C GLU A 277 19.60 12.80 11.22
N GLN A 278 19.61 12.18 12.40
CA GLN A 278 19.57 10.73 12.56
C GLN A 278 18.30 10.14 11.93
N PHE A 279 17.15 10.76 12.15
CA PHE A 279 15.89 10.32 11.55
C PHE A 279 15.89 10.43 10.02
N LEU A 280 16.36 11.56 9.48
CA LEU A 280 16.46 11.76 8.04
C LEU A 280 17.42 10.76 7.40
N GLU A 281 18.55 10.48 8.05
CA GLU A 281 19.52 9.50 7.57
C GLU A 281 18.95 8.07 7.63
N ALA A 282 18.30 7.69 8.73
CA ALA A 282 17.61 6.40 8.84
C ALA A 282 16.57 6.21 7.74
N LYS A 283 15.79 7.25 7.42
CA LYS A 283 14.83 7.22 6.29
C LYS A 283 15.51 7.05 4.94
N LYS A 284 16.63 7.74 4.68
CA LYS A 284 17.40 7.57 3.45
C LYS A 284 17.94 6.15 3.32
N GLN A 285 18.47 5.59 4.41
CA GLN A 285 18.97 4.23 4.45
C GLN A 285 17.87 3.21 4.23
N GLU A 286 16.70 3.39 4.84
CA GLU A 286 15.54 2.53 4.62
C GLU A 286 15.03 2.60 3.18
N ALA A 287 14.93 3.80 2.60
CA ALA A 287 14.53 4.00 1.21
C ALA A 287 15.53 3.33 0.25
N LYS A 288 16.84 3.48 0.51
CA LYS A 288 17.91 2.82 -0.25
C LYS A 288 17.83 1.30 -0.11
N ARG A 289 17.58 0.79 1.09
CA ARG A 289 17.39 -0.66 1.35
C ARG A 289 16.20 -1.19 0.56
N LYS A 290 15.03 -0.55 0.66
CA LYS A 290 13.81 -0.94 -0.08
C LYS A 290 14.02 -0.88 -1.60
N TYR A 291 14.73 0.14 -2.09
CA TYR A 291 15.10 0.24 -3.50
C TYR A 291 16.00 -0.93 -3.92
N ASN A 292 17.03 -1.23 -3.13
CA ASN A 292 17.94 -2.33 -3.41
C ASN A 292 17.23 -3.70 -3.36
N GLU A 293 16.34 -3.92 -2.40
CA GLU A 293 15.52 -5.14 -2.30
C GLU A 293 14.67 -5.33 -3.56
N LYS A 294 13.91 -4.30 -3.95
CA LYS A 294 13.16 -4.32 -5.22
C LYS A 294 14.04 -4.53 -6.43
N ARG A 295 15.26 -3.99 -6.42
CA ARG A 295 16.23 -4.17 -7.50
C ARG A 295 16.71 -5.61 -7.58
N GLU A 296 17.05 -6.24 -6.46
CA GLU A 296 17.43 -7.65 -6.43
C GLU A 296 16.25 -8.56 -6.83
N GLU A 297 15.03 -8.27 -6.38
CA GLU A 297 13.82 -8.97 -6.85
C GLU A 297 13.62 -8.83 -8.36
N ALA A 298 13.81 -7.62 -8.92
CA ALA A 298 13.66 -7.39 -10.35
C ALA A 298 14.73 -8.08 -11.20
N LYS A 299 15.91 -8.38 -10.63
CA LYS A 299 16.92 -9.24 -11.28
C LYS A 299 16.49 -10.70 -11.34
N VAL A 300 15.73 -11.18 -10.35
CA VAL A 300 15.17 -12.54 -10.38
C VAL A 300 14.19 -12.65 -11.53
N GLY A 301 14.41 -13.63 -12.42
CA GLY A 301 13.62 -13.79 -13.63
C GLY A 301 13.87 -12.70 -14.69
N SER A 302 14.97 -11.95 -14.57
CA SER A 302 15.51 -11.19 -15.68
C SER A 302 16.36 -12.09 -16.59
N MET A 303 16.55 -11.66 -17.84
CA MET A 303 17.40 -12.32 -18.83
C MET A 303 18.88 -11.92 -18.68
N ASN A 304 19.18 -11.06 -17.71
CA ASN A 304 20.51 -10.55 -17.43
C ASN A 304 21.34 -11.62 -16.72
N LEU A 305 22.63 -11.63 -17.02
CA LEU A 305 23.58 -12.50 -16.34
C LEU A 305 24.31 -11.68 -15.28
N TYR A 306 24.31 -12.16 -14.04
CA TYR A 306 24.95 -11.49 -12.91
C TYR A 306 25.94 -12.43 -12.22
N ASN A 307 27.23 -12.13 -12.36
CA ASN A 307 28.33 -12.86 -11.71
C ASN A 307 28.27 -14.39 -11.97
N VAL A 308 27.92 -14.79 -13.19
CA VAL A 308 27.83 -16.20 -13.60
C VAL A 308 29.20 -16.71 -14.07
N ALA A 309 29.57 -17.94 -13.74
CA ALA A 309 30.83 -18.50 -14.19
C ALA A 309 30.85 -18.65 -15.72
N GLY A 310 31.93 -18.24 -16.36
CA GLY A 310 32.07 -18.33 -17.81
C GLY A 310 33.44 -17.92 -18.30
N TYR A 311 33.53 -17.69 -19.62
CA TYR A 311 34.75 -17.23 -20.25
C TYR A 311 34.47 -16.32 -21.44
N VAL A 312 35.46 -15.49 -21.78
CA VAL A 312 35.50 -14.67 -22.99
C VAL A 312 36.63 -15.17 -23.88
N ILE A 313 36.37 -15.25 -25.18
CA ILE A 313 37.37 -15.37 -26.24
C ILE A 313 37.46 -13.99 -26.88
N ASP A 314 38.58 -13.31 -26.67
CA ASP A 314 38.76 -11.96 -27.19
C ASP A 314 39.15 -11.94 -28.67
N LYS A 315 39.35 -10.74 -29.22
CA LYS A 315 39.72 -10.52 -30.63
C LYS A 315 41.05 -11.16 -31.06
N ASN A 316 41.92 -11.50 -30.11
CA ASN A 316 43.19 -12.18 -30.36
C ASN A 316 43.06 -13.71 -30.25
N ASN A 317 41.84 -14.22 -30.07
CA ASN A 317 41.54 -15.61 -29.72
C ASN A 317 42.10 -16.05 -28.36
N GLU A 318 42.38 -15.11 -27.45
CA GLU A 318 42.78 -15.46 -26.08
C GLU A 318 41.56 -15.77 -25.23
N LYS A 319 41.61 -16.89 -24.50
CA LYS A 319 40.56 -17.29 -23.55
C LYS A 319 40.83 -16.68 -22.18
N LYS A 320 39.85 -15.97 -21.62
CA LYS A 320 39.86 -15.38 -20.28
C LYS A 320 38.70 -15.93 -19.47
N GLU A 321 38.98 -16.58 -18.35
CA GLU A 321 37.96 -17.17 -17.46
C GLU A 321 37.65 -16.24 -16.30
N GLY A 322 36.39 -16.24 -15.86
CA GLY A 322 35.97 -15.40 -14.74
C GLY A 322 34.45 -15.37 -14.56
N ALA A 323 34.01 -14.53 -13.64
CA ALA A 323 32.58 -14.29 -13.44
C ALA A 323 32.09 -13.20 -14.40
N LEU A 324 31.09 -13.53 -15.20
CA LEU A 324 30.52 -12.69 -16.25
C LEU A 324 29.30 -11.94 -15.74
N THR A 325 29.18 -10.68 -16.13
CA THR A 325 27.99 -9.85 -15.91
C THR A 325 27.65 -9.09 -17.18
N ILE A 326 26.41 -9.21 -17.63
CA ILE A 326 25.87 -8.49 -18.78
C ILE A 326 24.37 -8.25 -18.57
N GLU A 327 23.92 -7.04 -18.87
CA GLU A 327 22.50 -6.66 -18.81
C GLU A 327 21.96 -6.61 -20.23
N PHE A 328 21.01 -7.47 -20.57
CA PHE A 328 20.29 -7.46 -21.85
C PHE A 328 19.00 -6.64 -21.79
N GLU A 329 18.40 -6.53 -20.60
CA GLU A 329 17.21 -5.73 -20.32
C GLU A 329 17.42 -4.78 -19.13
N SER A 330 16.64 -3.70 -19.09
CA SER A 330 16.71 -2.73 -18.00
C SER A 330 15.97 -3.21 -16.75
N ILE A 331 16.71 -3.33 -15.64
CA ILE A 331 16.14 -3.57 -14.31
C ILE A 331 15.28 -2.39 -13.85
N GLU A 332 15.67 -1.15 -14.16
CA GLU A 332 14.89 0.03 -13.80
C GLU A 332 13.50 0.01 -14.46
N LYS A 333 13.42 -0.43 -15.73
CA LYS A 333 12.14 -0.59 -16.41
C LYS A 333 11.27 -1.65 -15.72
N ARG A 334 11.87 -2.77 -15.29
CA ARG A 334 11.17 -3.83 -14.54
C ARG A 334 10.65 -3.32 -13.19
N MET A 335 11.34 -2.35 -12.59
CA MET A 335 10.90 -1.66 -11.37
C MET A 335 9.86 -0.56 -11.62
N GLY A 336 9.47 -0.30 -12.88
CA GLY A 336 8.44 0.67 -13.26
C GLY A 336 8.95 2.02 -13.77
N ALA A 337 10.24 2.17 -14.07
CA ALA A 337 10.77 3.40 -14.65
C ALA A 337 10.30 3.61 -16.10
N THR A 338 9.87 4.83 -16.42
CA THR A 338 9.32 5.19 -17.75
C THR A 338 10.39 5.32 -18.83
N LEU A 339 11.62 5.73 -18.47
CA LEU A 339 12.71 6.02 -19.39
C LEU A 339 14.02 5.38 -18.90
N PRO A 340 14.19 4.06 -19.05
CA PRO A 340 15.45 3.41 -18.71
C PRO A 340 16.57 3.80 -19.69
N ASP A 341 17.80 3.91 -19.21
CA ASP A 341 18.98 3.98 -20.09
C ASP A 341 19.17 2.63 -20.79
N ARG A 342 19.20 2.65 -22.13
CA ARG A 342 19.36 1.48 -23.00
C ARG A 342 20.74 1.41 -23.65
N SER A 343 21.58 2.43 -23.45
CA SER A 343 22.84 2.63 -24.19
C SER A 343 23.89 1.55 -23.98
N THR A 344 23.76 0.76 -22.92
CA THR A 344 24.70 -0.31 -22.53
C THR A 344 24.11 -1.71 -22.62
N LEU A 345 22.78 -1.83 -22.77
CA LEU A 345 22.08 -3.11 -22.75
C LEU A 345 22.53 -3.99 -23.91
N GLY A 346 22.95 -5.23 -23.64
CA GLY A 346 23.44 -6.18 -24.62
C GLY A 346 24.79 -5.81 -25.25
N ARG A 347 25.41 -4.68 -24.86
CA ARG A 347 26.62 -4.12 -25.50
C ARG A 347 27.87 -4.32 -24.68
N LEU A 348 27.75 -4.25 -23.36
CA LEU A 348 28.87 -4.28 -22.42
C LEU A 348 28.86 -5.58 -21.62
N LEU A 349 29.90 -6.38 -21.79
CA LEU A 349 30.17 -7.55 -20.97
C LEU A 349 31.27 -7.21 -19.96
N LYS A 350 31.04 -7.52 -18.68
CA LYS A 350 32.07 -7.43 -17.64
C LYS A 350 32.52 -8.83 -17.24
N LEU A 351 33.82 -9.05 -17.23
CA LEU A 351 34.45 -10.25 -16.65
C LEU A 351 35.21 -9.83 -15.39
N LYS A 352 34.91 -10.49 -14.28
CA LYS A 352 35.69 -10.40 -13.04
C LYS A 352 36.63 -11.60 -12.97
N ASP A 353 37.93 -11.36 -13.03
CA ASP A 353 38.95 -12.41 -12.95
C ASP A 353 39.09 -12.96 -11.52
N GLN A 354 39.95 -13.99 -11.36
CA GLN A 354 40.21 -14.61 -10.05
C GLN A 354 40.90 -13.66 -9.05
N ALA A 355 41.63 -12.64 -9.53
CA ALA A 355 42.25 -11.61 -8.69
C ALA A 355 41.26 -10.50 -8.30
N GLY A 356 40.05 -10.53 -8.84
CA GLY A 356 39.00 -9.56 -8.59
C GLY A 356 39.03 -8.34 -9.52
N ASN A 357 39.91 -8.30 -10.51
CA ASN A 357 39.94 -7.22 -11.51
C ASN A 357 38.74 -7.33 -12.43
N VAL A 358 38.15 -6.19 -12.78
CA VAL A 358 37.01 -6.11 -13.70
C VAL A 358 37.49 -5.66 -15.07
N ILE A 359 37.38 -6.53 -16.06
CA ILE A 359 37.67 -6.27 -17.47
C ILE A 359 36.34 -6.07 -18.20
N THR A 360 36.22 -5.00 -18.98
CA THR A 360 35.03 -4.73 -19.78
C THR A 360 35.31 -4.99 -21.26
N PHE A 361 34.41 -5.72 -21.92
CA PHE A 361 34.45 -6.01 -23.35
C PHE A 361 33.23 -5.40 -24.03
N ASN A 362 33.43 -4.80 -25.21
CA ASN A 362 32.33 -4.28 -26.01
C ASN A 362 31.93 -5.32 -27.06
N ALA A 363 30.64 -5.37 -27.42
CA ALA A 363 30.19 -6.18 -28.54
C ALA A 363 30.85 -5.78 -29.88
N ASP A 364 31.27 -4.52 -30.03
CA ASP A 364 32.01 -4.00 -31.19
C ASP A 364 33.43 -4.58 -31.29
N ASP A 365 33.99 -5.09 -30.18
CA ASP A 365 35.26 -5.82 -30.20
C ASP A 365 35.12 -7.21 -30.85
N LYS A 366 33.92 -7.59 -31.31
CA LYS A 366 33.57 -8.87 -31.97
C LYS A 366 33.97 -10.10 -31.13
N VAL A 367 34.00 -9.95 -29.81
CA VAL A 367 34.37 -11.02 -28.89
C VAL A 367 33.25 -12.06 -28.78
N LYS A 368 33.62 -13.28 -28.40
CA LYS A 368 32.70 -14.36 -28.05
C LYS A 368 32.75 -14.57 -26.55
N PHE A 369 31.63 -14.83 -25.90
CA PHE A 369 31.64 -15.29 -24.51
C PHE A 369 30.71 -16.47 -24.32
N CYS A 370 30.96 -17.28 -23.31
CA CYS A 370 30.08 -18.38 -22.95
C CYS A 370 29.81 -18.39 -21.44
N ALA A 371 28.55 -18.62 -21.09
CA ALA A 371 28.05 -18.69 -19.73
C ALA A 371 26.90 -19.69 -19.68
N GLU A 372 26.81 -20.48 -18.61
CA GLU A 372 25.67 -21.37 -18.34
C GLU A 372 25.34 -22.36 -19.49
N GLY A 373 26.33 -22.76 -20.29
CA GLY A 373 26.15 -23.68 -21.43
C GLY A 373 25.72 -22.98 -22.73
N HIS A 374 25.54 -21.67 -22.71
CA HIS A 374 25.22 -20.84 -23.88
C HIS A 374 26.45 -20.01 -24.28
N CYS A 375 26.58 -19.73 -25.57
CA CYS A 375 27.62 -18.88 -26.11
C CYS A 375 27.01 -17.72 -26.89
N TYR A 376 27.68 -16.58 -26.88
CA TYR A 376 27.18 -15.33 -27.44
C TYR A 376 28.29 -14.66 -28.27
N LEU A 377 27.90 -14.01 -29.36
CA LEU A 377 28.79 -13.30 -30.27
C LEU A 377 28.42 -11.81 -30.33
N GLY A 378 29.42 -10.94 -30.12
CA GLY A 378 29.28 -9.52 -30.39
C GLY A 378 29.24 -9.25 -31.89
N VAL A 379 28.12 -8.73 -32.41
CA VAL A 379 27.97 -8.40 -33.83
C VAL A 379 26.99 -7.25 -34.04
N GLU A 380 27.20 -6.47 -35.09
CA GLU A 380 26.24 -5.46 -35.54
C GLU A 380 25.12 -6.13 -36.34
N PRO A 381 23.84 -5.94 -35.98
CA PRO A 381 22.73 -6.50 -36.74
C PRO A 381 22.32 -5.62 -37.94
N LEU A 382 21.81 -6.26 -38.98
CA LEU A 382 21.16 -5.64 -40.13
C LEU A 382 19.68 -6.03 -40.18
N GLU A 383 18.85 -5.13 -40.69
CA GLU A 383 17.40 -5.35 -40.91
C GLU A 383 16.62 -5.71 -39.62
N ASN A 384 17.17 -5.29 -38.47
CA ASN A 384 16.71 -5.60 -37.10
C ASN A 384 15.72 -4.56 -36.54
N ASP A 385 15.11 -3.77 -37.42
CA ASP A 385 14.36 -2.59 -37.02
C ASP A 385 13.10 -2.89 -36.18
N TYR A 386 12.59 -4.12 -36.24
CA TYR A 386 11.43 -4.56 -35.46
C TYR A 386 11.66 -4.45 -33.94
N MET A 387 12.93 -4.39 -33.52
CA MET A 387 13.33 -4.23 -32.12
C MET A 387 13.27 -2.77 -31.61
N LYS A 388 12.95 -1.77 -32.46
CA LYS A 388 12.87 -0.34 -32.06
C LYS A 388 11.97 -0.07 -30.86
N SER A 389 10.83 -0.77 -30.77
CA SER A 389 9.83 -0.60 -29.71
C SER A 389 10.11 -1.45 -28.46
N SER A 390 11.23 -2.17 -28.43
CA SER A 390 11.54 -3.14 -27.36
C SER A 390 12.17 -2.49 -26.12
N SER A 391 12.25 -3.23 -25.01
CA SER A 391 12.93 -2.81 -23.77
C SER A 391 14.44 -3.12 -23.75
N PHE A 392 14.99 -3.60 -24.87
CA PHE A 392 16.32 -4.21 -24.96
C PHE A 392 17.34 -3.25 -25.60
N ALA A 393 18.48 -3.72 -26.11
CA ALA A 393 19.48 -2.87 -26.76
C ALA A 393 18.90 -2.01 -27.91
N ASP A 394 19.63 -0.98 -28.31
CA ASP A 394 19.35 -0.25 -29.56
C ASP A 394 19.51 -1.22 -30.75
N PRO A 395 18.48 -1.37 -31.61
CA PRO A 395 18.46 -2.35 -32.69
C PRO A 395 19.51 -2.17 -33.77
N TYR A 396 20.21 -1.03 -33.83
CA TYR A 396 21.21 -0.71 -34.85
C TYR A 396 22.65 -0.78 -34.36
N THR A 397 22.84 -1.19 -33.11
CA THR A 397 24.15 -1.13 -32.49
C THR A 397 24.69 -2.53 -32.27
N TYR A 398 26.02 -2.66 -32.25
CA TYR A 398 26.69 -3.91 -31.88
C TYR A 398 26.12 -4.45 -30.58
N GLN A 399 25.70 -5.70 -30.55
CA GLN A 399 25.21 -6.35 -29.34
C GLN A 399 25.58 -7.82 -29.34
N PHE A 400 25.52 -8.45 -28.18
CA PHE A 400 25.74 -9.87 -28.01
C PHE A 400 24.47 -10.65 -28.35
N PHE A 401 24.56 -11.52 -29.36
CA PHE A 401 23.51 -12.46 -29.75
C PHE A 401 23.91 -13.87 -29.37
N GLU A 402 22.97 -14.70 -28.96
CA GLU A 402 23.25 -16.11 -28.64
C GLU A 402 23.55 -16.88 -29.93
N ILE A 403 24.49 -17.81 -29.84
CA ILE A 403 24.97 -18.67 -30.92
C ILE A 403 24.18 -19.98 -30.88
N LEU A 404 23.36 -20.23 -31.90
CA LEU A 404 22.59 -21.45 -32.04
C LEU A 404 23.27 -22.51 -32.92
N TYR A 405 24.16 -22.05 -33.80
CA TYR A 405 24.99 -22.87 -34.68
C TYR A 405 26.24 -22.08 -35.06
N GLU A 406 27.41 -22.73 -35.03
CA GLU A 406 28.70 -22.17 -35.43
C GLU A 406 29.43 -23.20 -36.30
N LYS A 407 29.86 -22.79 -37.51
CA LYS A 407 30.72 -23.62 -38.37
C LYS A 407 31.60 -22.74 -39.26
N ASP A 408 32.92 -22.89 -39.13
CA ASP A 408 33.96 -22.22 -39.92
C ASP A 408 33.78 -20.69 -40.06
N GLY A 409 33.37 -20.02 -38.98
CA GLY A 409 33.14 -18.56 -38.97
C GLY A 409 31.78 -18.12 -39.52
N ASN A 410 30.88 -19.07 -39.81
CA ASN A 410 29.47 -18.83 -40.11
C ASN A 410 28.62 -19.14 -38.88
N TYR A 411 27.55 -18.37 -38.66
CA TYR A 411 26.72 -18.46 -37.47
C TYR A 411 25.24 -18.34 -37.79
N VAL A 412 24.44 -19.13 -37.09
CA VAL A 412 23.03 -18.83 -36.83
C VAL A 412 22.94 -18.28 -35.42
N LEU A 413 22.39 -17.08 -35.30
CA LEU A 413 22.28 -16.36 -34.04
C LEU A 413 20.81 -16.10 -33.71
N ASN A 414 20.50 -15.82 -32.45
CA ASN A 414 19.20 -15.27 -32.05
C ASN A 414 19.38 -14.15 -31.02
N HIS A 415 18.38 -13.28 -30.96
CA HIS A 415 18.32 -12.30 -29.89
C HIS A 415 17.77 -12.96 -28.62
N ILE A 416 18.39 -12.71 -27.46
CA ILE A 416 18.00 -13.38 -26.21
C ILE A 416 16.50 -13.17 -25.89
N ALA A 417 15.99 -11.95 -26.11
CA ALA A 417 14.57 -11.61 -25.89
C ALA A 417 13.59 -12.18 -26.91
N TYR A 418 14.10 -12.57 -28.08
CA TYR A 418 13.28 -13.04 -29.20
C TYR A 418 13.94 -14.30 -29.76
N PRO A 419 13.84 -15.43 -29.03
CA PRO A 419 14.61 -16.64 -29.35
C PRO A 419 14.23 -17.26 -30.71
N ASP A 420 13.05 -16.93 -31.22
CA ASP A 420 12.55 -17.36 -32.54
C ASP A 420 12.95 -16.40 -33.68
N ASP A 421 13.58 -15.26 -33.36
CA ASP A 421 14.08 -14.33 -34.36
C ASP A 421 15.55 -14.63 -34.67
N TYR A 422 15.75 -15.39 -35.74
CA TYR A 422 17.08 -15.83 -36.15
C TYR A 422 17.79 -14.83 -37.05
N LEU A 423 19.10 -14.69 -36.85
CA LEU A 423 20.00 -13.91 -37.69
C LEU A 423 21.05 -14.81 -38.33
N LEU A 424 21.40 -14.49 -39.57
CA LEU A 424 22.46 -15.16 -40.32
C LEU A 424 23.71 -14.30 -40.32
N LYS A 425 24.86 -14.88 -39.94
CA LYS A 425 26.19 -14.29 -40.15
C LYS A 425 27.03 -15.25 -40.98
N VAL A 426 27.46 -14.84 -42.16
CA VAL A 426 28.37 -15.64 -42.99
C VAL A 426 29.80 -15.12 -42.93
N LYS A 427 30.77 -16.02 -43.12
CA LYS A 427 32.19 -15.66 -43.23
C LYS A 427 32.38 -14.69 -44.41
N GLY A 428 33.09 -13.60 -44.18
CA GLY A 428 33.27 -12.50 -45.15
C GLY A 428 32.29 -11.34 -44.97
N ASN A 429 31.28 -11.47 -44.11
CA ASN A 429 30.42 -10.37 -43.71
C ASN A 429 30.56 -10.09 -42.21
N ASP A 430 30.90 -8.85 -41.88
CA ASP A 430 31.11 -8.41 -40.49
C ASP A 430 29.82 -8.20 -39.69
N LYS A 431 28.66 -8.17 -40.38
CA LYS A 431 27.34 -7.94 -39.78
C LYS A 431 26.47 -9.17 -39.89
N ALA A 432 25.52 -9.32 -38.96
CA ALA A 432 24.52 -10.40 -39.00
C ALA A 432 23.19 -9.86 -39.54
N ILE A 433 22.54 -10.55 -40.47
CA ILE A 433 21.26 -10.08 -41.06
C ILE A 433 20.05 -10.83 -40.48
N TYR A 434 19.02 -10.09 -40.09
CA TYR A 434 17.72 -10.65 -39.78
C TYR A 434 16.90 -10.87 -41.06
N LEU A 435 16.54 -12.13 -41.33
CA LEU A 435 15.81 -12.58 -42.51
C LEU A 435 14.41 -13.11 -42.18
N GLY A 436 13.84 -12.64 -41.07
CA GLY A 436 12.47 -12.93 -40.70
C GLY A 436 11.46 -11.93 -41.27
N GLU A 437 10.18 -12.18 -41.02
CA GLU A 437 9.08 -11.41 -41.59
C GLU A 437 8.81 -10.11 -40.83
N LYS A 438 9.36 -9.93 -39.63
CA LYS A 438 9.08 -8.75 -38.81
C LYS A 438 9.76 -7.48 -39.36
N GLY A 439 9.06 -6.36 -39.29
CA GLY A 439 9.56 -5.02 -39.63
C GLY A 439 8.92 -3.96 -38.73
N ILE A 440 9.43 -2.72 -38.75
CA ILE A 440 8.99 -1.64 -37.84
C ILE A 440 7.47 -1.39 -37.90
N PHE A 441 6.93 -1.35 -39.12
CA PHE A 441 5.55 -0.89 -39.37
C PHE A 441 4.67 -1.93 -40.07
N ARG A 442 5.26 -2.96 -40.69
CA ARG A 442 4.56 -4.00 -41.48
C ARG A 442 5.41 -5.26 -41.58
N THR A 443 4.76 -6.40 -41.84
CA THR A 443 5.40 -7.66 -42.23
C THR A 443 6.13 -7.53 -43.57
N LYS A 444 7.39 -7.97 -43.64
CA LYS A 444 8.19 -8.06 -44.86
C LYS A 444 7.61 -9.14 -45.76
N LYS A 445 7.40 -8.82 -47.05
CA LYS A 445 6.95 -9.80 -48.03
C LYS A 445 8.06 -10.81 -48.36
N PRO A 446 7.75 -12.06 -48.73
CA PRO A 446 8.74 -13.08 -49.09
C PRO A 446 9.74 -12.61 -50.16
N GLU A 447 9.29 -11.88 -51.18
CA GLU A 447 10.17 -11.41 -52.27
C GLU A 447 11.21 -10.40 -51.75
N LYS A 448 10.87 -9.61 -50.72
CA LYS A 448 11.80 -8.69 -50.08
C LYS A 448 12.87 -9.47 -49.32
N ILE A 449 12.48 -10.52 -48.59
CA ILE A 449 13.39 -11.35 -47.79
C ILE A 449 14.38 -12.08 -48.71
N GLN A 450 13.89 -12.65 -49.81
CA GLN A 450 14.71 -13.29 -50.83
C GLN A 450 15.74 -12.31 -51.42
N ARG A 451 15.32 -11.08 -51.78
CA ARG A 451 16.24 -10.04 -52.26
C ARG A 451 17.30 -9.67 -51.23
N LEU A 452 16.93 -9.57 -49.95
CA LEU A 452 17.86 -9.30 -48.86
C LEU A 452 18.88 -10.43 -48.72
N LEU A 453 18.44 -11.70 -48.75
CA LEU A 453 19.31 -12.86 -48.68
C LEU A 453 20.30 -12.91 -49.86
N THR A 454 19.81 -12.78 -51.10
CA THR A 454 20.67 -12.76 -52.29
C THR A 454 21.73 -11.66 -52.21
N LYS A 455 21.33 -10.45 -51.81
CA LYS A 455 22.25 -9.31 -51.66
C LYS A 455 23.27 -9.56 -50.54
N TYR A 456 22.84 -10.13 -49.42
CA TYR A 456 23.69 -10.34 -48.24
C TYR A 456 24.74 -11.44 -48.48
N LEU A 457 24.35 -12.55 -49.11
CA LEU A 457 25.27 -13.63 -49.45
C LEU A 457 26.25 -13.24 -50.56
N ASN A 458 25.81 -12.38 -51.48
CA ASN A 458 26.58 -11.96 -52.66
C ASN A 458 27.17 -13.15 -53.44
N CYS A 459 26.38 -14.21 -53.59
CA CYS A 459 26.79 -15.45 -54.24
C CYS A 459 25.81 -15.86 -55.36
N PRO A 460 26.17 -15.67 -56.64
CA PRO A 460 25.26 -15.93 -57.77
C PRO A 460 24.87 -17.40 -57.96
N SER A 461 25.64 -18.34 -57.42
CA SER A 461 25.37 -19.78 -57.50
C SER A 461 24.28 -20.25 -56.51
N MET A 462 23.84 -19.37 -55.60
CA MET A 462 22.78 -19.68 -54.64
C MET A 462 21.43 -19.13 -55.06
N ASP A 463 20.41 -19.98 -54.93
CA ASP A 463 19.01 -19.61 -55.17
C ASP A 463 18.28 -19.36 -53.85
N ALA A 464 18.07 -18.08 -53.52
CA ALA A 464 17.44 -17.66 -52.28
C ALA A 464 15.98 -18.17 -52.10
N THR A 465 15.31 -18.61 -53.18
CA THR A 465 13.92 -19.09 -53.12
C THR A 465 13.78 -20.47 -52.48
N LYS A 466 14.89 -21.21 -52.36
CA LYS A 466 14.90 -22.59 -51.83
C LYS A 466 14.94 -22.70 -50.31
N TYR A 467 15.27 -21.61 -49.62
CA TYR A 467 15.54 -21.64 -48.19
C TYR A 467 14.37 -21.09 -47.36
N ASN A 468 14.07 -21.78 -46.26
CA ASN A 468 13.16 -21.27 -45.23
C ASN A 468 13.93 -20.48 -44.16
N THR A 469 14.15 -19.18 -44.39
CA THR A 469 14.94 -18.31 -43.50
C THR A 469 14.26 -17.99 -42.16
N PHE A 470 13.03 -18.45 -41.94
CA PHE A 470 12.30 -18.26 -40.68
C PHE A 470 12.65 -19.28 -39.60
N THR A 471 13.44 -20.31 -39.96
CA THR A 471 13.76 -21.42 -39.07
C THR A 471 15.27 -21.51 -38.86
N LYS A 472 15.67 -22.02 -37.70
CA LYS A 472 17.07 -22.35 -37.41
C LYS A 472 17.63 -23.29 -38.48
N GLU A 473 16.90 -24.35 -38.78
CA GLU A 473 17.30 -25.40 -39.71
C GLU A 473 17.49 -24.84 -41.13
N GLY A 474 16.56 -24.01 -41.60
CA GLY A 474 16.69 -23.39 -42.92
C GLY A 474 17.85 -22.41 -43.03
N LEU A 475 18.23 -21.71 -41.96
CA LEU A 475 19.47 -20.91 -41.96
C LEU A 475 20.74 -21.77 -41.88
N ILE A 476 20.69 -22.93 -41.23
CA ILE A 476 21.80 -23.90 -41.27
C ILE A 476 22.01 -24.42 -42.69
N GLU A 477 20.93 -24.74 -43.42
CA GLU A 477 20.98 -25.14 -44.83
C GLU A 477 21.63 -24.05 -45.70
N VAL A 478 21.25 -22.78 -45.49
CA VAL A 478 21.90 -21.63 -46.17
C VAL A 478 23.41 -21.64 -45.91
N ILE A 479 23.85 -21.83 -44.67
CA ILE A 479 25.28 -21.88 -44.35
C ILE A 479 25.96 -23.05 -45.07
N GLN A 480 25.39 -24.25 -45.03
CA GLN A 480 25.98 -25.44 -45.64
C GLN A 480 26.17 -25.27 -47.15
N ASP A 481 25.17 -24.74 -47.85
CA ASP A 481 25.25 -24.47 -49.27
C ASP A 481 26.18 -23.29 -49.60
N TYR A 482 26.22 -22.26 -48.75
CA TYR A 482 27.16 -21.15 -48.90
C TYR A 482 28.61 -21.64 -48.79
N GLN A 483 28.90 -22.52 -47.82
CA GLN A 483 30.22 -23.14 -47.66
C GLN A 483 30.63 -23.97 -48.88
N LYS A 484 29.69 -24.65 -49.52
CA LYS A 484 29.97 -25.54 -50.65
C LYS A 484 30.18 -24.79 -51.97
N ASN A 485 29.44 -23.69 -52.17
CA ASN A 485 29.30 -23.06 -53.48
C ASN A 485 29.90 -21.65 -53.58
N CYS A 486 30.31 -21.06 -52.44
CA CYS A 486 30.66 -19.64 -52.34
C CYS A 486 31.90 -19.35 -51.48
N GLN A 487 32.33 -20.31 -50.65
CA GLN A 487 33.59 -20.29 -49.90
C GLN A 487 34.54 -21.33 -50.50
#